data_AF-A0A822E1D4-F1
#
_entry.id   AF-A0A822E1D4-F1
#
_cell.length_a   1.000
_cell.length_b   1.000
_cell.length_c   1.000
_cell.angle_alpha   90.00
_cell.angle_beta   90.00
_cell.angle_gamma   90.00
#
_symmetry.space_group_name_H-M   'P 1'
#
loop_
_entity.id
_entity.type
_entity.pdbx_description
1 polymer ?
#
loop_
_entity_poly.entity_id
_entity_poly.type
_entity_poly.pdbx_seq_one_letter_code
_entity_poly.pdbx_strand_id
1 'polypeptide(L)' 'GGAHPQYTRPFYVQLPDRTNKTFRVVFMCRVQPGKFTTHRVPTSTGLIWRVVDPNAVRPYGILVKDEDTPDKI' A
#
# COMPACT_ATOMS: atom_id res chain seq x y z
N GLY A 1 -9.79 -1.56 2.20
CA GLY A 1 -8.50 -0.95 1.82
C GLY A 1 -7.40 -1.57 2.65
N GLY A 2 -6.47 -2.29 2.04
CA GLY A 2 -5.51 -3.18 2.72
C GLY A 2 -4.15 -2.59 3.08
N ALA A 3 -4.00 -1.25 3.08
CA ALA A 3 -2.72 -0.61 3.35
C ALA A 3 -2.73 0.10 4.72
N HIS A 4 -1.72 -0.18 5.54
CA HIS A 4 -1.58 0.44 6.86
C HIS A 4 -1.02 1.87 6.73
N PRO A 5 -1.61 2.89 7.40
CA PRO A 5 -1.21 4.30 7.25
C PRO A 5 0.27 4.59 7.54
N GLN A 6 0.88 3.85 8.46
CA GLN A 6 2.31 4.04 8.80
C GLN A 6 3.26 3.69 7.65
N TYR A 7 2.86 2.80 6.73
CA TYR A 7 3.70 2.32 5.63
C TYR A 7 3.27 2.88 4.27
N THR A 8 2.34 3.84 4.27
CA THR A 8 1.91 4.54 3.06
C THR A 8 1.96 6.03 3.29
N ARG A 9 2.56 6.78 2.36
CA ARG A 9 2.63 8.24 2.43
C ARG A 9 1.97 8.83 1.19
N PRO A 10 1.08 9.82 1.33
CA PRO A 10 0.55 10.54 0.20
C PRO A 10 1.64 11.41 -0.44
N PHE A 11 1.54 11.63 -1.75
CA PHE A 11 2.37 12.56 -2.50
C PHE A 11 1.53 13.41 -3.43
N TYR A 12 2.02 14.60 -3.74
CA TYR A 12 1.32 15.59 -4.55
C TYR A 12 1.91 15.62 -5.95
N VAL A 13 1.03 15.64 -6.95
CA VAL A 13 1.41 15.88 -8.34
C VAL A 13 0.56 17.01 -8.88
N GLN A 14 1.22 18.01 -9.44
CA GLN A 14 0.53 19.05 -10.21
C GLN A 14 0.31 18.52 -11.62
N LEU A 15 -0.96 18.45 -12.04
CA LEU A 15 -1.34 18.05 -13.37
C LEU A 15 -1.15 19.20 -14.38
N PRO A 16 -1.11 18.91 -15.70
CA PRO A 16 -0.94 19.94 -16.74
C PRO A 16 -2.01 21.04 -16.73
N ASP A 17 -3.19 20.74 -16.21
CA ASP A 17 -4.31 21.69 -16.03
C ASP A 17 -4.19 22.56 -14.77
N ARG A 18 -3.03 22.51 -14.09
CA ARG A 18 -2.72 23.19 -12.81
C ARG A 18 -3.54 22.70 -11.62
N THR A 19 -4.26 21.59 -11.73
CA THR A 19 -4.88 20.96 -10.57
C THR A 19 -3.83 20.20 -9.76
N ASN A 20 -3.96 20.26 -8.44
CA ASN A 20 -3.14 19.45 -7.54
C ASN A 20 -3.90 18.16 -7.22
N LYS A 21 -3.26 17.02 -7.43
CA LYS A 21 -3.80 15.72 -7.04
C LYS A 21 -2.96 15.07 -5.96
N THR A 22 -3.65 14.41 -5.05
CA THR A 22 -3.08 13.62 -3.98
C THR A 22 -3.14 12.15 -4.37
N PHE A 23 -1.98 11.52 -4.39
CA PHE A 23 -1.85 10.11 -4.71
C PHE A 23 -1.25 9.35 -3.54
N ARG A 24 -1.59 8.07 -3.43
CA ARG A 24 -0.94 7.12 -2.53
C ARG A 24 -0.32 5.99 -3.31
N VAL A 25 0.96 5.72 -3.03
CA VAL A 25 1.65 4.54 -3.57
C VAL A 25 1.30 3.32 -2.72
N VAL A 26 0.91 2.24 -3.38
CA VAL A 26 0.72 0.92 -2.77
C VAL A 26 1.65 -0.06 -3.47
N PHE A 27 2.67 -0.52 -2.74
CA PHE A 27 3.57 -1.55 -3.24
C PHE A 27 2.91 -2.92 -3.12
N MET A 28 2.89 -3.64 -4.23
CA MET A 28 2.46 -5.03 -4.25
C MET A 28 3.70 -5.92 -4.16
N CYS A 29 3.75 -6.77 -3.14
CA CYS A 29 4.89 -7.63 -2.86
C CYS A 29 4.46 -9.10 -2.83
N ARG A 30 5.32 -9.98 -3.34
CA ARG A 30 5.26 -11.42 -3.08
C ARG A 30 6.14 -11.73 -1.88
N VAL A 31 5.62 -12.52 -0.97
CA VAL A 31 6.34 -13.00 0.21
C VAL A 31 6.57 -14.49 0.07
N GLN A 32 7.79 -14.97 0.34
CA GLN A 32 8.10 -16.39 0.32
C GLN A 32 7.21 -17.15 1.32
N PRO A 33 6.59 -18.29 0.92
CA PRO A 33 5.79 -19.09 1.83
C PRO A 33 6.55 -19.51 3.09
N GLY A 34 5.90 -19.42 4.25
CA GLY A 34 6.48 -19.79 5.54
C GLY A 34 7.52 -18.79 6.09
N LYS A 35 7.84 -17.70 5.38
CA LYS A 35 8.78 -16.65 5.83
C LYS A 35 8.06 -15.39 6.32
N PHE A 36 6.92 -15.55 6.98
CA PHE A 36 6.16 -14.46 7.58
C PHE A 36 5.46 -14.90 8.86
N THR A 37 5.18 -13.95 9.75
CA THR A 37 4.27 -14.13 10.88
C THR A 37 3.01 -13.31 10.66
N THR A 38 1.86 -13.79 11.15
CA THR A 38 0.60 -13.06 11.07
C THR A 38 0.28 -12.41 12.40
N HIS A 39 -0.18 -11.16 12.38
CA HIS A 39 -0.61 -10.44 13.57
C HIS A 39 -2.04 -9.92 13.36
N ARG A 40 -2.89 -10.10 14.37
CA ARG A 40 -4.19 -9.42 14.45
C ARG A 40 -3.96 -8.03 15.02
N VAL A 41 -3.80 -7.05 14.13
CA VAL A 41 -3.78 -5.63 14.45
C VAL A 41 -5.15 -5.05 14.06
N PRO A 42 -5.64 -3.97 14.68
CA PRO A 42 -6.85 -3.27 14.23
C PRO A 42 -6.64 -2.66 12.84
N THR A 43 -6.70 -3.49 11.81
CA THR A 43 -6.88 -3.06 10.43
C THR A 43 -8.36 -3.06 10.12
N SER A 44 -8.83 -2.07 9.36
CA SER A 44 -10.21 -2.00 8.89
C SER A 44 -10.64 -3.25 8.10
N THR A 45 -9.69 -3.96 7.49
CA THR A 45 -9.91 -5.25 6.78
C THR A 45 -8.61 -6.06 6.70
N GLY A 46 -8.63 -7.35 7.07
CA GLY A 46 -7.57 -8.32 6.77
C GLY A 46 -6.62 -8.71 7.91
N LEU A 47 -5.49 -9.34 7.55
CA LEU A 47 -4.37 -9.69 8.44
C LEU A 47 -3.12 -8.93 8.01
N ILE A 48 -2.30 -8.49 8.98
CA ILE A 48 -0.97 -7.95 8.68
C ILE A 48 0.04 -9.10 8.71
N TRP A 49 0.85 -9.18 7.66
CA TRP A 49 2.00 -10.08 7.61
C TRP A 49 3.25 -9.30 8.01
N ARG A 50 4.03 -9.85 8.94
CA ARG A 50 5.35 -9.34 9.29
C ARG A 50 6.40 -10.26 8.71
N VAL A 51 7.36 -9.67 8.01
CA VAL A 51 8.50 -10.37 7.42
C VAL A 51 9.77 -9.82 8.08
N VAL A 52 10.59 -10.72 8.62
CA VAL A 52 11.86 -10.35 9.27
C VAL A 52 13.03 -10.43 8.29
N ASP A 53 13.00 -11.41 7.37
CA ASP A 53 14.03 -11.60 6.36
C ASP A 53 13.75 -10.74 5.11
N PRO A 54 14.56 -9.71 4.81
CA PRO A 54 14.34 -8.85 3.65
C PRO A 54 14.46 -9.60 2.32
N ASN A 55 15.16 -10.74 2.28
CA ASN A 55 15.29 -11.56 1.06
C ASN A 55 14.01 -12.34 0.73
N ALA A 56 13.11 -12.50 1.71
CA ALA A 56 11.83 -13.18 1.53
C ALA A 56 10.78 -12.31 0.82
N VAL A 57 11.06 -11.03 0.56
CA VAL A 57 10.14 -10.09 -0.11
C VAL A 57 10.65 -9.78 -1.52
N ARG A 58 9.75 -9.86 -2.50
CA ARG A 58 9.98 -9.43 -3.87
C ARG A 58 8.88 -8.47 -4.31
N PRO A 59 9.18 -7.18 -4.59
CA PRO A 59 8.19 -6.29 -5.19
C PRO A 59 7.84 -6.79 -6.59
N TYR A 60 6.57 -6.75 -6.95
CA TYR A 60 6.11 -7.16 -8.29
C TYR A 60 5.22 -6.14 -8.99
N GLY A 61 4.80 -5.08 -8.28
CA GLY A 61 3.99 -4.04 -8.88
C GLY A 61 3.86 -2.82 -7.96
N ILE A 62 3.48 -1.71 -8.59
CA ILE A 62 3.16 -0.46 -7.91
C ILE A 62 1.77 -0.07 -8.37
N LEU A 63 0.84 0.10 -7.43
CA LEU A 63 -0.44 0.74 -7.66
C LEU A 63 -0.37 2.17 -7.17
N VAL A 64 -0.97 3.09 -7.94
CA VAL A 64 -1.12 4.49 -7.57
C VAL A 64 -2.61 4.73 -7.36
N LYS A 65 -3.01 5.00 -6.12
CA LYS A 65 -4.39 5.37 -5.79
C LYS A 65 -4.52 6.88 -5.87
N ASP A 66 -5.46 7.37 -6.67
CA ASP A 66 -5.95 8.75 -6.60
C ASP A 66 -6.83 8.88 -5.35
N GLU A 67 -6.42 9.72 -4.41
CA GLU A 67 -7.13 9.91 -3.13
C GLU A 67 -8.27 10.95 -3.26
N ASP A 68 -8.28 11.73 -4.34
CA ASP A 68 -9.27 12.79 -4.56
C ASP A 68 -10.49 12.28 -5.37
N THR A 69 -10.39 11.09 -5.95
CA THR A 69 -11.51 10.42 -6.63
C THR A 69 -12.24 9.49 -5.65
N PRO A 70 -13.55 9.70 -5.41
CA PRO A 70 -14.31 8.80 -4.54
C PRO A 70 -14.32 7.38 -5.10
N ASP A 71 -14.15 6.38 -4.22
CA ASP A 71 -14.28 4.98 -4.59
C ASP A 71 -15.67 4.77 -5.22
N LYS A 72 -15.73 4.36 -6.49
CA LYS A 72 -17.00 3.99 -7.13
C LYS A 72 -17.49 2.72 -6.45
N ILE A 73 -18.59 2.84 -5.70
CA ILE A 73 -19.32 1.72 -5.08
C ILE A 73 -19.94 0.86 -6.18
#